data_AF-A0A925Z9P6-F1
#
_entry.id   AF-A0A925Z9P6-F1
#
_cell.length_a   1.000
_cell.length_b   1.000
_cell.length_c   1.000
_cell.angle_alpha   90.00
_cell.angle_beta   90.00
_cell.angle_gamma   90.00
#
_symmetry.space_group_name_H-M   'P 1'
#
loop_
_entity.id
_entity.type
_entity.pdbx_description
1 polymer ?
#
loop_
_entity_poly.entity_id
_entity_poly.type
_entity_poly.pdbx_seq_one_letter_code
_entity_poly.pdbx_strand_id
1 'polypeptide(L)'
;MRTNIDIDDALMSQAMKAGPYQTKKEAVEAGLKLLARQVAYREILKWRGKLKWEGDESIDWTQPEPTAPALMVSEALPAEWPKAKRVRGKASPAPTSTPTGKRRAGR
;
A
#
# COMPACT_ATOMS: atom_id res chain seq x y z
N MET A 1 16.17 -25.88 6.16
CA MET A 1 16.53 -27.31 6.30
C MET A 1 15.29 -28.09 6.63
N ARG A 2 15.11 -29.32 6.12
CA ARG A 2 13.99 -30.19 6.49
C ARG A 2 14.38 -31.00 7.73
N THR A 3 13.56 -30.93 8.76
CA THR A 3 13.79 -31.62 10.04
C THR A 3 12.47 -32.21 10.51
N ASN A 4 12.50 -33.39 11.12
CA ASN A 4 11.37 -33.96 11.85
C ASN A 4 11.50 -33.61 13.32
N ILE A 5 10.46 -33.00 13.88
CA ILE A 5 10.38 -32.56 15.27
C ILE A 5 8.95 -32.81 15.77
N ASP A 6 8.82 -33.28 17.00
CA ASP A 6 7.53 -33.45 17.66
C ASP A 6 7.10 -32.12 18.29
N ILE A 7 5.91 -31.65 17.96
CA ILE A 7 5.34 -30.37 18.42
C ILE A 7 3.94 -30.63 18.98
N ASP A 8 3.60 -29.95 20.08
CA ASP A 8 2.25 -29.97 20.64
C ASP A 8 1.21 -29.40 19.65
N ASP A 9 0.15 -30.17 19.38
CA ASP A 9 -0.94 -29.81 18.49
C ASP A 9 -1.74 -28.59 18.98
N ALA A 10 -1.88 -28.43 20.29
CA ALA A 10 -2.56 -27.27 20.86
C ALA A 10 -1.77 -25.98 20.57
N LEU A 11 -0.45 -26.04 20.72
CA LEU A 11 0.45 -24.93 20.40
C LEU A 11 0.43 -24.59 18.91
N MET A 12 0.45 -25.61 18.03
CA MET A 12 0.34 -25.40 16.59
C MET A 12 -1.00 -24.75 16.21
N SER A 13 -2.10 -25.20 16.83
CA SER A 13 -3.43 -24.63 16.60
C SER A 13 -3.49 -23.15 17.00
N GLN A 14 -2.91 -22.79 18.14
CA GLN A 14 -2.83 -21.40 18.58
C GLN A 14 -2.01 -20.55 17.61
N ALA A 15 -0.85 -21.05 17.15
CA ALA A 15 -0.01 -20.34 16.19
C ALA A 15 -0.74 -20.09 14.86
N MET A 16 -1.43 -21.11 14.33
CA MET A 16 -2.22 -20.99 13.10
C MET A 16 -3.42 -20.03 13.25
N LYS A 17 -3.99 -19.90 14.46
CA LYS A 17 -5.07 -18.93 14.74
C LYS A 17 -4.55 -17.50 14.93
N ALA A 18 -3.34 -17.35 15.46
CA ALA A 18 -2.76 -16.05 15.82
C ALA A 18 -2.27 -15.25 14.60
N GLY A 19 -1.97 -15.91 13.48
CA GLY A 19 -1.43 -15.25 12.29
C GLY A 19 -2.00 -15.81 10.99
N PRO A 20 -1.75 -15.13 9.86
CA PRO A 20 -2.22 -15.55 8.54
C PRO A 20 -1.30 -16.62 7.93
N TYR A 21 -1.13 -17.76 8.60
CA TYR A 21 -0.28 -18.86 8.11
C TYR A 21 -1.10 -19.88 7.33
N GLN A 22 -0.62 -20.26 6.14
CA GLN A 22 -1.30 -21.28 5.34
C GLN A 22 -0.82 -22.69 5.68
N THR A 23 0.43 -22.83 6.14
CA THR A 23 1.04 -24.14 6.42
C THR A 23 1.69 -24.19 7.80
N LYS A 24 1.74 -25.38 8.40
CA LYS A 24 2.44 -25.61 9.69
C LYS A 24 3.91 -25.19 9.62
N LYS A 25 4.57 -25.39 8.48
CA LYS A 25 5.97 -24.99 8.27
C LYS A 25 6.14 -23.47 8.36
N GLU A 26 5.25 -22.72 7.73
CA GLU A 26 5.29 -21.26 7.71
C GLU A 26 5.12 -20.68 9.11
N ALA A 27 4.17 -21.21 9.89
CA ALA A 27 3.99 -20.83 11.29
C ALA A 27 5.27 -21.07 12.12
N VAL A 28 5.95 -22.21 11.92
CA VAL A 28 7.21 -22.53 12.60
C VAL A 28 8.34 -21.59 12.17
N GLU A 29 8.50 -21.32 10.87
CA GLU A 29 9.51 -20.38 10.38
C GLU A 29 9.29 -18.95 10.92
N ALA A 30 8.03 -18.51 10.96
CA ALA A 30 7.67 -17.22 11.53
C ALA A 30 8.00 -17.13 13.03
N GLY A 31 7.71 -18.19 13.79
CA GLY A 31 8.07 -18.29 15.21
C GLY A 31 9.58 -18.23 15.44
N LEU A 32 10.36 -18.99 14.66
CA LEU A 32 11.83 -18.95 14.74
C LEU A 32 12.40 -17.57 14.39
N LYS A 33 11.83 -16.92 13.38
CA LYS A 33 12.21 -15.54 13.00
C LYS A 33 11.91 -14.53 14.10
N LEU A 34 10.82 -14.73 14.84
CA LEU A 34 10.47 -13.89 15.99
C LEU A 34 11.50 -14.04 17.12
N LEU A 35 11.89 -15.28 17.45
CA LEU A 35 12.91 -15.54 18.46
C LEU A 35 14.26 -14.92 18.11
N ALA A 36 14.67 -15.01 16.84
CA ALA A 36 15.89 -14.36 16.36
C ALA A 36 15.85 -12.83 16.56
N ARG A 37 14.70 -12.20 16.28
CA ARG A 37 14.49 -10.76 16.49
C ARG A 37 14.49 -10.36 17.97
N GLN A 38 13.99 -11.23 18.84
CA GLN A 38 13.91 -10.97 20.27
C GLN A 38 15.30 -10.76 20.90
N VAL A 39 16.34 -11.40 20.38
CA VAL A 39 17.72 -11.16 20.81
C VAL A 39 18.13 -9.71 20.56
N ALA A 40 17.87 -9.20 19.35
CA ALA A 40 18.15 -7.80 19.00
C ALA A 40 17.37 -6.83 19.90
N TYR A 41 16.11 -7.12 20.20
CA TYR A 41 15.33 -6.30 21.14
C TYR A 41 15.94 -6.30 22.54
N ARG A 42 16.38 -7.46 23.04
CA ARG A 42 17.05 -7.53 24.35
C ARG A 42 18.33 -6.70 24.38
N GLU A 43 19.07 -6.64 23.28
CA GLU A 43 20.27 -5.79 23.18
C GLU A 43 19.92 -4.31 23.22
N ILE A 44 18.88 -3.88 22.50
CA ILE A 44 18.38 -2.50 22.57
C ILE A 44 17.94 -2.15 24.00
N LEU A 45 17.25 -3.05 24.69
CA LEU A 45 16.85 -2.84 26.09
C LEU A 45 18.04 -2.63 27.05
N LYS A 46 19.23 -3.17 26.75
CA LYS A 46 20.43 -2.94 27.59
C LYS A 46 20.89 -1.48 27.59
N TRP A 47 20.50 -0.72 26.57
CA TRP A 47 20.83 0.70 26.41
C TRP A 47 19.75 1.62 26.99
N ARG A 48 18.63 1.07 27.48
CA ARG A 48 17.57 1.83 28.14
C ARG A 48 18.15 2.60 29.33
N GLY A 49 17.97 3.92 29.34
CA GLY A 49 18.45 4.82 30.41
C GLY A 49 19.96 5.15 30.36
N LYS A 50 20.72 4.54 29.44
CA LYS A 50 22.15 4.87 29.24
C LYS A 50 22.37 5.89 28.12
N LEU A 51 21.45 5.93 27.16
CA LEU A 51 21.51 6.88 26.07
C LEU A 51 21.06 8.26 26.56
N LYS A 52 21.95 9.23 26.46
CA LYS A 52 21.59 10.64 26.58
C LYS A 52 20.92 11.05 25.27
N TRP A 53 19.62 11.27 25.33
CA TRP A 53 18.90 11.87 24.23
C TRP A 53 19.12 13.38 24.28
N GLU A 54 19.90 13.91 23.35
CA GLU A 54 20.00 15.36 23.13
C GLU A 54 18.94 15.72 22.09
N GLY A 55 17.77 16.15 22.59
CA GLY A 55 16.73 16.77 21.77
C GLY A 55 16.82 18.27 21.92
N ASP A 56 16.63 19.01 20.83
CA ASP A 56 16.42 20.44 20.90
C ASP A 56 14.99 20.70 21.38
N GLU A 57 14.84 21.13 22.63
CA GLU A 57 13.55 21.44 23.25
C GLU A 57 12.83 22.61 22.57
N SER A 58 13.51 23.35 21.67
CA SER A 58 12.92 24.44 20.90
C SER A 58 12.12 23.97 19.67
N ILE A 59 12.20 22.69 19.30
CA ILE A 59 11.48 22.14 18.14
C ILE A 59 10.07 21.69 18.57
N ASP A 60 9.10 22.58 18.44
CA ASP A 60 7.68 22.28 18.61
C ASP A 60 7.11 21.70 17.30
N TRP A 61 7.17 20.37 17.15
CA TRP A 61 6.67 19.63 15.98
C TRP A 61 5.15 19.72 15.79
N THR A 62 4.44 20.31 16.76
CA THR A 62 2.99 20.44 16.80
C THR A 62 2.49 21.73 16.14
N GLN A 63 3.39 22.67 15.83
CA GLN A 63 3.04 23.90 15.14
C GLN A 63 3.09 23.67 13.63
N PRO A 64 2.11 24.16 12.85
CA PRO A 64 2.33 24.33 11.43
C PRO A 64 3.53 25.27 11.26
N GLU A 65 4.49 24.86 10.42
CA GLU A 65 5.60 25.72 9.98
C GLU A 65 5.06 27.14 9.78
N PRO A 66 5.65 28.16 10.42
CA PRO A 66 5.15 29.52 10.28
C PRO A 66 5.15 29.83 8.80
N THR A 67 3.95 29.90 8.22
CA THR A 67 3.75 30.21 6.81
C THR A 67 4.55 31.46 6.53
N ALA A 68 5.68 31.31 5.85
CA ALA A 68 6.50 32.44 5.43
C ALA A 68 5.54 33.49 4.85
N PRO A 69 5.68 34.77 5.21
CA PRO A 69 4.72 35.80 4.83
C PRO A 69 4.47 35.64 3.35
N ALA A 70 3.20 35.43 2.98
CA ALA A 70 2.76 35.11 1.64
C ALA A 70 3.57 35.87 0.59
N LEU A 71 4.65 35.25 0.09
CA LEU A 71 5.14 35.57 -1.23
C LEU A 71 4.00 35.10 -2.09
N MET A 72 3.17 36.06 -2.46
CA MET A 72 2.02 35.93 -3.33
C MET A 72 2.29 34.80 -4.34
N VAL A 73 1.76 33.62 -4.05
CA VAL A 73 1.36 32.75 -5.12
C VAL A 73 0.10 33.43 -5.61
N SER A 74 0.28 34.36 -6.55
CA SER A 74 -0.78 34.66 -7.49
C SER A 74 -1.09 33.31 -8.13
N GLU A 75 -2.12 32.65 -7.62
CA GLU A 75 -2.78 31.60 -8.35
C GLU A 75 -3.23 32.28 -9.64
N ALA A 76 -2.42 32.14 -10.68
CA ALA A 76 -2.85 32.46 -12.02
C ALA A 76 -4.08 31.61 -12.21
N LEU A 77 -5.26 32.25 -12.17
CA LEU A 77 -6.53 31.63 -12.49
C LEU A 77 -6.26 30.69 -13.67
N PRO A 78 -6.59 29.39 -13.56
CA PRO A 78 -6.21 28.41 -14.55
C PRO A 78 -6.63 28.97 -15.90
N ALA A 79 -5.65 29.29 -16.74
CA ALA A 79 -5.88 29.89 -18.05
C ALA A 79 -6.97 29.06 -18.71
N GLU A 80 -8.14 29.64 -18.96
CA GLU A 80 -9.29 28.91 -19.45
C GLU A 80 -8.85 28.12 -20.67
N TRP A 81 -8.79 26.79 -20.55
CA TRP A 81 -8.31 25.94 -21.63
C TRP A 81 -9.16 26.27 -22.87
N PRO A 82 -8.56 26.50 -24.06
CA PRO A 82 -9.32 26.90 -25.21
C PRO A 82 -10.34 25.81 -25.52
N LYS A 83 -11.62 26.07 -25.23
CA LYS A 83 -12.70 25.15 -25.53
C LYS A 83 -12.72 24.98 -27.04
N ALA A 84 -12.32 23.80 -27.52
CA ALA A 84 -12.36 23.46 -28.93
C ALA A 84 -13.79 23.69 -29.46
N LYS A 85 -13.95 24.66 -30.35
CA LYS A 85 -15.22 24.86 -31.06
C LYS A 85 -15.48 23.60 -31.87
N ARG A 86 -16.48 22.82 -31.48
CA ARG A 86 -16.98 21.71 -32.27
C ARG A 86 -17.54 22.30 -33.56
N VAL A 87 -16.73 22.32 -34.62
CA VAL A 87 -17.20 22.67 -35.96
C VAL A 87 -18.22 21.61 -36.32
N ARG A 88 -19.48 22.02 -36.46
CA ARG A 88 -20.54 21.19 -37.01
C ARG A 88 -20.28 21.02 -38.51
N GLY A 89 -19.33 20.15 -38.83
CA GLY A 89 -19.03 19.70 -40.19
C GLY A 89 -20.11 18.73 -40.65
N LYS A 90 -20.70 19.03 -41.81
CA LYS A 90 -21.82 18.32 -42.44
C LYS A 90 -21.55 16.82 -42.60
N ALA A 91 -22.63 16.04 -42.51
CA ALA A 91 -22.66 14.63 -42.86
C ALA A 91 -22.09 14.41 -44.27
N SER A 92 -21.14 13.49 -44.38
CA SER A 92 -20.73 12.88 -45.64
C SER A 92 -21.26 11.44 -45.71
N PRO A 93 -21.65 10.98 -46.91
CA PRO A 93 -22.66 9.94 -47.07
C PRO A 93 -22.15 8.52 -46.81
N ALA A 94 -23.09 7.66 -46.44
CA ALA A 94 -22.89 6.25 -46.16
C ALA A 94 -22.32 5.49 -47.38
N PRO A 95 -21.39 4.54 -47.18
CA PRO A 95 -21.20 3.46 -48.13
C PRO A 95 -22.24 2.37 -47.92
N THR A 96 -22.94 2.10 -49.02
CA THR A 96 -23.99 1.12 -49.25
C THR A 96 -23.56 -0.33 -48.99
N SER A 97 -24.45 -1.05 -48.28
CA SER A 97 -24.75 -2.49 -48.22
C SER A 97 -23.74 -3.56 -48.67
N THR A 98 -23.70 -4.67 -47.92
CA THR A 98 -24.04 -6.02 -48.44
C THR A 98 -24.55 -6.91 -47.30
N PRO A 99 -25.66 -7.65 -47.47
CA PRO A 99 -26.26 -8.48 -46.43
C PRO A 99 -25.78 -9.94 -46.52
N THR A 100 -25.54 -10.58 -45.38
CA THR A 100 -25.55 -12.04 -45.21
C THR A 100 -25.85 -12.28 -43.74
N GLY A 101 -26.92 -12.94 -43.29
CA GLY A 101 -27.85 -13.82 -43.98
C GLY A 101 -28.04 -15.08 -43.15
N LYS A 102 -28.85 -14.99 -42.08
CA LYS A 102 -29.61 -16.07 -41.38
C LYS A 102 -28.76 -17.25 -40.81
N ARG A 103 -28.95 -17.75 -39.59
CA ARG A 103 -30.03 -18.66 -39.15
C ARG A 103 -29.66 -19.17 -37.73
N ARG A 104 -30.59 -19.12 -36.77
CA ARG A 104 -31.35 -20.27 -36.21
C ARG A 104 -30.50 -21.10 -35.20
N ALA A 105 -30.67 -20.88 -33.90
CA ALA A 105 -31.67 -21.49 -33.00
C ALA A 105 -31.33 -22.92 -32.56
N GLY A 106 -31.49 -23.16 -31.26
CA GLY A 106 -31.40 -24.46 -30.57
C GLY A 106 -30.21 -24.50 -29.61
N ARG A 107 -30.31 -24.97 -28.38
CA ARG A 107 -31.38 -25.51 -27.53
C ARG A 107 -30.79 -25.52 -26.13
#